data_AF-A0A2T5IU75-F1
#
_entry.id   AF-A0A2T5IU75-F1
#
_cell.length_a   1.000
_cell.length_b   1.000
_cell.length_c   1.000
_cell.angle_alpha   90.00
_cell.angle_beta   90.00
_cell.angle_gamma   90.00
#
_symmetry.space_group_name_H-M   'P 1'
#
loop_
_entity.id
_entity.type
_entity.pdbx_description
1 polymer ?
#
loop_
_entity_poly.entity_id
_entity_poly.type
_entity_poly.pdbx_seq_one_letter_code
_entity_poly.pdbx_strand_id
1 'polypeptide(L)'
;MTQDLVLLTRLFDLLTWLLPKVEHFPKLYRQNVTQRLINAALDCQEAVFAAQSTRDTRRDTALQDADAALNCLRLYLRLVHRWHWLNDGQYIHVSTQVAEIGKLLGGWIKQSRR
;
A
#
# COMPACT_ATOMS: atom_id res chain seq x y z
N MET A 1 15.85 -10.10 5.09
CA MET A 1 16.79 -8.95 5.08
C MET A 1 16.80 -8.24 3.72
N THR A 2 17.31 -8.83 2.63
CA THR A 2 17.32 -8.16 1.32
C THR A 2 15.91 -7.92 0.76
N GLN A 3 14.99 -8.89 0.92
CA GLN A 3 13.61 -8.74 0.45
C GLN A 3 12.82 -7.68 1.24
N ASP A 4 13.09 -7.57 2.53
CA ASP A 4 12.46 -6.62 3.46
C ASP A 4 12.82 -5.17 3.06
N LEU A 5 14.10 -4.93 2.74
CA LEU A 5 14.59 -3.65 2.22
C LEU A 5 13.95 -3.29 0.87
N VAL A 6 13.82 -4.27 -0.03
CA VAL A 6 13.18 -4.05 -1.34
C VAL A 6 11.70 -3.70 -1.18
N LEU A 7 10.97 -4.36 -0.27
CA LEU A 7 9.56 -4.04 0.00
C LEU A 7 9.39 -2.59 0.47
N LEU A 8 10.21 -2.14 1.42
CA LEU A 8 10.19 -0.76 1.91
C LEU A 8 10.51 0.26 0.81
N THR A 9 11.47 -0.03 -0.06
CA THR A 9 11.76 0.83 -1.22
C THR A 9 10.57 0.90 -2.17
N ARG A 10 9.91 -0.22 -2.47
CA ARG A 10 8.74 -0.24 -3.37
C ARG A 10 7.55 0.52 -2.81
N LEU A 11 7.31 0.41 -1.51
CA LEU A 11 6.28 1.20 -0.84
C LEU A 11 6.62 2.70 -0.82
N PHE A 12 7.88 3.06 -0.61
CA PHE A 12 8.33 4.44 -0.74
C PHE A 12 8.07 4.99 -2.15
N ASP A 13 8.46 4.25 -3.19
CA ASP A 13 8.20 4.62 -4.60
C ASP A 13 6.69 4.81 -4.87
N LEU A 14 5.86 3.91 -4.33
CA LEU A 14 4.40 4.00 -4.42
C LEU A 14 3.88 5.28 -3.75
N LEU A 15 4.34 5.61 -2.54
CA LEU A 15 3.93 6.81 -1.82
C LEU A 15 4.37 8.08 -2.55
N THR A 16 5.62 8.13 -3.03
CA THR A 16 6.14 9.26 -3.80
C THR A 16 5.32 9.50 -5.07
N TRP A 17 4.85 8.43 -5.72
CA TRP A 17 4.00 8.55 -6.90
C TRP A 17 2.55 8.92 -6.57
N LEU A 18 1.97 8.31 -5.53
CA LEU A 18 0.54 8.40 -5.22
C LEU A 18 0.16 9.72 -4.54
N LEU A 19 0.93 10.17 -3.55
CA LEU A 19 0.56 11.32 -2.73
C LEU A 19 0.38 12.61 -3.54
N PRO A 20 1.24 12.96 -4.52
CA PRO A 20 1.01 14.15 -5.35
C PRO A 20 -0.27 14.06 -6.21
N LYS A 21 -0.73 12.85 -6.56
CA LYS A 21 -1.94 12.69 -7.41
C LYS A 21 -3.21 13.08 -6.69
N VAL A 22 -3.24 12.95 -5.36
CA VAL A 22 -4.45 13.24 -4.56
C VAL A 22 -4.83 14.72 -4.57
N GLU A 23 -3.89 15.62 -4.90
CA GLU A 23 -4.16 17.05 -5.03
C GLU A 23 -5.18 17.36 -6.13
N HIS A 24 -5.14 16.56 -7.19
CA HIS A 24 -6.03 16.67 -8.35
C HIS A 24 -7.40 16.03 -8.13
N PHE A 25 -7.63 15.35 -7.00
CA PHE A 25 -8.92 14.73 -6.72
C PHE A 25 -9.96 15.77 -6.30
N PRO A 26 -11.27 15.53 -6.57
CA PRO A 26 -12.30 16.51 -6.27
C PRO A 26 -12.34 16.85 -4.77
N LYS A 27 -12.37 18.16 -4.46
CA LYS A 27 -12.35 18.68 -3.09
C LYS A 27 -13.43 18.08 -2.20
N LEU A 28 -14.61 17.81 -2.75
CA LEU A 28 -15.76 17.24 -2.04
C LEU A 28 -15.45 15.90 -1.36
N TYR A 29 -14.55 15.08 -1.95
CA TYR A 29 -14.23 13.74 -1.44
C TYR A 29 -12.89 13.66 -0.72
N ARG A 30 -12.23 14.79 -0.45
CA ARG A 30 -10.90 14.81 0.19
C ARG A 30 -10.92 14.21 1.59
N GLN A 31 -11.89 14.60 2.41
CA GLN A 31 -12.04 14.12 3.80
C GLN A 31 -12.65 12.72 3.91
N ASN A 32 -13.07 12.14 2.78
CA ASN A 32 -13.70 10.82 2.74
C ASN A 32 -12.74 9.83 2.06
N VAL A 33 -12.96 9.59 0.77
CA VAL A 33 -12.26 8.53 0.03
C VAL A 33 -10.78 8.84 -0.15
N THR A 34 -10.43 10.10 -0.37
CA THR A 34 -9.01 10.49 -0.56
C THR A 34 -8.21 10.27 0.71
N GLN A 35 -8.73 10.71 1.87
CA GLN A 35 -8.09 10.46 3.16
C GLN A 35 -7.97 8.97 3.45
N ARG A 36 -9.02 8.17 3.19
CA ARG A 36 -8.96 6.71 3.38
C ARG A 36 -7.95 6.02 2.46
N LEU A 37 -7.82 6.49 1.22
CA LEU A 37 -6.81 6.01 0.27
C LEU A 37 -5.39 6.30 0.78
N ILE A 38 -5.13 7.53 1.22
CA ILE A 38 -3.82 7.95 1.75
C ILE A 38 -3.50 7.16 3.01
N ASN A 39 -4.44 7.07 3.95
CA ASN A 39 -4.27 6.30 5.18
C ASN A 39 -3.94 4.84 4.85
N ALA A 40 -4.69 4.17 3.97
CA ALA A 40 -4.39 2.77 3.61
C ALA A 40 -2.97 2.58 3.04
N ALA A 41 -2.45 3.56 2.29
CA ALA A 41 -1.08 3.51 1.78
C ALA A 41 -0.03 3.73 2.89
N LEU A 42 -0.26 4.69 3.79
CA LEU A 42 0.63 4.97 4.93
C LEU A 42 0.60 3.86 5.96
N ASP A 43 -0.59 3.37 6.33
CA ASP A 43 -0.81 2.25 7.25
C ASP A 43 -0.05 1.01 6.78
N CYS A 44 -0.04 0.75 5.47
CA CYS A 44 0.73 -0.36 4.89
C CYS A 44 2.25 -0.18 5.11
N GLN A 45 2.78 1.01 4.86
CA GLN A 45 4.21 1.32 5.09
C GLN A 45 4.58 1.23 6.56
N GLU A 46 3.77 1.78 7.45
CA GLU A 46 3.99 1.77 8.90
C GLU A 46 3.94 0.35 9.47
N ALA A 47 2.99 -0.47 9.01
CA ALA A 47 2.89 -1.87 9.40
C ALA A 47 4.11 -2.69 8.93
N VAL A 48 4.64 -2.42 7.74
CA VAL A 48 5.89 -3.03 7.25
C VAL A 48 7.09 -2.61 8.09
N PHE A 49 7.20 -1.34 8.50
CA PHE A 49 8.23 -0.90 9.44
C PHE A 49 8.12 -1.56 10.81
N ALA A 50 6.89 -1.71 11.32
CA ALA A 50 6.62 -2.40 12.57
C ALA A 50 7.04 -3.87 12.49
N ALA A 51 6.73 -4.56 11.39
CA ALA A 51 7.16 -5.94 11.15
C ALA A 51 8.69 -6.09 11.10
N GLN A 52 9.39 -5.11 10.51
CA GLN A 52 10.84 -5.08 10.46
C GLN A 52 11.46 -4.91 11.87
N SER A 53 10.84 -4.06 12.69
CA SER A 53 11.34 -3.70 14.03
C SER A 53 10.96 -4.71 15.13
N THR A 54 10.01 -5.61 14.85
CA THR A 54 9.51 -6.60 15.81
C THR A 54 9.94 -8.02 15.44
N ARG A 55 9.70 -8.98 16.34
CA ARG A 55 10.00 -10.42 16.17
C ARG A 55 8.75 -11.26 16.49
N ASP A 56 8.81 -12.52 16.09
CA ASP A 56 7.85 -13.56 16.43
C ASP A 56 6.40 -13.16 16.13
N THR A 57 5.47 -13.37 17.07
CA THR A 57 4.04 -13.12 16.90
C THR A 57 3.72 -11.67 16.51
N ARG A 58 4.44 -10.69 17.07
CA ARG A 58 4.21 -9.27 16.73
C ARG A 58 4.55 -8.97 15.28
N ARG A 59 5.56 -9.64 14.72
CA ARG A 59 5.90 -9.50 13.31
C ARG A 59 4.79 -10.07 12.43
N ASP A 60 4.29 -11.27 12.74
CA ASP A 60 3.22 -11.87 11.93
C ASP A 60 1.96 -10.99 11.96
N THR A 61 1.56 -10.47 13.13
CA THR A 61 0.45 -9.51 13.23
C THR A 61 0.68 -8.27 12.37
N ALA A 62 1.85 -7.62 12.47
CA ALA A 62 2.16 -6.44 11.67
C ALA A 62 2.17 -6.73 10.15
N LEU A 63 2.61 -7.92 9.74
CA LEU A 63 2.54 -8.33 8.33
C LEU A 63 1.11 -8.60 7.86
N GLN A 64 0.23 -9.13 8.72
CA GLN A 64 -1.21 -9.26 8.40
C GLN A 64 -1.86 -7.88 8.28
N ASP A 65 -1.53 -6.95 9.18
CA ASP A 65 -2.04 -5.58 9.15
C ASP A 65 -1.62 -4.87 7.84
N ALA A 66 -0.37 -5.06 7.43
CA ALA A 66 0.13 -4.56 6.15
C ALA A 66 -0.65 -5.13 4.95
N ASP A 67 -1.00 -6.41 4.97
CA ASP A 67 -1.77 -7.03 3.88
C ASP A 67 -3.23 -6.53 3.85
N ALA A 68 -3.84 -6.37 5.02
CA ALA A 68 -5.17 -5.78 5.16
C ALA A 68 -5.20 -4.33 4.63
N ALA A 69 -4.22 -3.52 5.00
CA ALA A 69 -4.08 -2.14 4.50
C ALA A 69 -3.88 -2.12 2.98
N LEU A 70 -3.07 -3.02 2.43
CA LEU A 70 -2.84 -3.14 0.99
C LEU A 70 -4.13 -3.55 0.23
N ASN A 71 -4.95 -4.41 0.82
CA ASN A 71 -6.27 -4.77 0.28
C ASN A 71 -7.22 -3.57 0.26
N CYS A 72 -7.26 -2.78 1.32
CA CYS A 72 -8.00 -1.52 1.37
C CYS A 72 -7.50 -0.54 0.28
N LEU A 73 -6.18 -0.42 0.11
CA LEU A 73 -5.59 0.42 -0.91
C LEU A 73 -6.04 0.01 -2.33
N ARG A 74 -6.05 -1.29 -2.64
CA ARG A 74 -6.57 -1.81 -3.93
C ARG A 74 -8.02 -1.40 -4.18
N LEU A 75 -8.87 -1.49 -3.16
CA LEU A 75 -10.28 -1.09 -3.25
C LEU A 75 -10.40 0.40 -3.59
N TYR A 76 -9.70 1.27 -2.85
CA TYR A 76 -9.79 2.71 -3.07
C TYR A 76 -9.21 3.12 -4.42
N LEU A 77 -8.10 2.51 -4.86
CA LEU A 77 -7.54 2.73 -6.20
C LEU A 77 -8.54 2.37 -7.31
N ARG A 78 -9.29 1.27 -7.15
CA ARG A 78 -10.35 0.88 -8.09
C ARG A 78 -11.51 1.89 -8.11
N LEU A 79 -11.86 2.46 -6.95
CA LEU A 79 -12.90 3.50 -6.86
C LEU A 79 -12.49 4.79 -7.56
N VAL A 80 -11.29 5.31 -7.27
CA VAL A 80 -10.83 6.57 -7.88
C VAL A 80 -10.58 6.41 -9.39
N HIS A 81 -10.22 5.22 -9.87
CA HIS A 81 -10.20 4.92 -11.31
C HIS A 81 -11.61 4.87 -11.90
N ARG A 82 -12.57 4.21 -11.23
CA ARG A 82 -13.97 4.15 -11.68
C ARG A 82 -14.63 5.52 -11.78
N TRP A 83 -14.23 6.48 -10.95
CA TRP A 83 -14.67 7.88 -11.03
C TRP A 83 -13.81 8.75 -11.95
N HIS A 84 -12.87 8.14 -12.69
CA HIS A 84 -11.99 8.81 -13.64
C HIS A 84 -11.08 9.88 -13.01
N TRP A 85 -10.73 9.75 -11.73
CA TRP A 85 -9.75 10.62 -11.07
C TRP A 85 -8.31 10.19 -11.38
N LEU A 86 -8.14 8.91 -11.71
CA LEU A 86 -6.96 8.38 -12.37
C LEU A 86 -7.34 7.92 -13.78
N ASN A 87 -6.49 8.21 -14.76
CA ASN A 87 -6.66 7.65 -16.10
C ASN A 87 -6.20 6.19 -16.16
N ASP A 88 -6.49 5.49 -17.26
CA ASP A 88 -6.18 4.06 -17.41
C ASP A 88 -4.68 3.77 -17.27
N GLY A 89 -3.82 4.62 -17.85
CA GLY A 89 -2.36 4.45 -17.73
C GLY A 89 -1.86 4.61 -16.30
N GLN A 90 -2.38 5.58 -15.56
CA GLN A 90 -2.09 5.78 -14.14
C GLN A 90 -2.59 4.61 -13.30
N TYR A 91 -3.79 4.10 -13.59
CA TYR A 91 -4.36 2.95 -12.88
C TYR A 91 -3.57 1.67 -13.13
N ILE A 92 -3.13 1.41 -14.37
CA ILE A 92 -2.26 0.28 -14.71
C ILE A 92 -0.92 0.40 -13.96
N HIS A 93 -0.32 1.59 -13.96
CA HIS A 93 0.96 1.83 -13.27
C HIS A 93 0.87 1.53 -11.77
N VAL A 94 -0.08 2.14 -11.07
CA VAL A 94 -0.23 1.96 -9.61
C VAL A 94 -0.67 0.54 -9.25
N SER A 95 -1.52 -0.09 -10.07
CA SER A 95 -1.94 -1.47 -9.84
C SER A 95 -0.79 -2.45 -10.00
N THR A 96 0.14 -2.17 -10.92
CA THR A 96 1.37 -2.97 -11.09
C THR A 96 2.27 -2.85 -9.86
N GLN A 97 2.50 -1.63 -9.37
CA GLN A 97 3.27 -1.41 -8.14
C GLN A 97 2.65 -2.13 -6.94
N VAL A 98 1.33 -2.02 -6.74
CA VAL A 98 0.60 -2.68 -5.64
C VAL A 98 0.62 -4.21 -5.76
N ALA A 99 0.62 -4.74 -6.99
CA ALA A 99 0.75 -6.18 -7.21
C ALA A 99 2.16 -6.68 -6.87
N GLU A 100 3.21 -5.93 -7.21
CA GLU A 100 4.59 -6.24 -6.83
C GLU A 100 4.79 -6.22 -5.32
N ILE A 101 4.31 -5.17 -4.65
CA ILE A 101 4.30 -5.07 -3.17
C ILE A 101 3.58 -6.26 -2.55
N GLY A 102 2.42 -6.64 -3.08
CA GLY A 102 1.67 -7.80 -2.58
C GLY A 102 2.44 -9.12 -2.72
N LYS A 103 3.18 -9.33 -3.82
CA LYS A 103 4.03 -10.52 -3.99
C LYS A 103 5.16 -10.56 -2.97
N LEU A 104 5.83 -9.42 -2.75
CA LEU A 104 6.92 -9.30 -1.76
C LEU A 104 6.41 -9.53 -0.34
N LEU A 105 5.30 -8.89 0.02
CA LEU A 105 4.66 -9.02 1.33
C LEU A 105 4.20 -10.46 1.59
N GLY A 106 3.53 -11.09 0.62
CA GLY A 106 3.11 -12.50 0.72
C GLY A 106 4.29 -13.47 0.84
N GLY A 107 5.41 -13.17 0.19
CA GLY A 107 6.67 -13.90 0.37
C GLY A 107 7.20 -13.80 1.80
N TRP A 108 7.19 -12.59 2.37
CA TRP A 108 7.67 -12.35 3.73
C TRP A 108 6.76 -12.98 4.80
N ILE A 109 5.44 -12.91 4.64
CA ILE A 109 4.47 -13.59 5.52
C ILE A 109 4.75 -15.09 5.57
N LYS A 110 4.94 -15.72 4.40
CA LYS A 110 5.24 -17.16 4.32
C LYS A 110 6.56 -17.51 4.99
N GLN A 111 7.56 -16.63 4.88
CA GLN A 111 8.85 -16.82 5.54
C GLN A 111 8.77 -16.64 7.05
N SER A 112 7.98 -15.67 7.53
CA SER A 112 7.85 -15.38 8.97
C SER A 112 7.07 -16.44 9.74
N ARG A 113 6.31 -17.30 9.05
CA ARG A 113 5.56 -18.43 9.64
C ARG A 113 6.34 -19.75 9.65
N ARG A 114 7.52 -19.78 9.02
CA ARG A 114 8.45 -20.92 9.05
C ARG A 114 9.39 -20.79 10.23
#